data_AF-B1FSQ9-F1
#
_entry.id   AF-B1FSQ9-F1
#
_cell.length_a   1.000
_cell.length_b   1.000
_cell.length_c   1.000
_cell.angle_alpha   90.00
_cell.angle_beta   90.00
_cell.angle_gamma   90.00
#
_symmetry.space_group_name_H-M   'P 1'
#
loop_
_entity.id
_entity.type
_entity.pdbx_description
1 polymer ?
#
loop_
_entity_poly.entity_id
_entity_poly.type
_entity_poly.pdbx_seq_one_letter_code
_entity_poly.pdbx_strand_id
1 'polypeptide(L)'
;MGYRQLAPSAVLILAACAHDQSASQFVRICDDSGCAERPKSQIALDASRNGHDSAETDSDRRIAALVKAGETNPRAAYDLGLRYFRGDGVRQDSYQALKWMRKAAEGGDLQAQKALGRFYLFGLEEMGPDPREAEKWLMIASERGDKESGKLLAQARAAKQSDQDYYRWQTEARALYGNWYADYPYQGYWQGRGWYWY
;
A
#
# COMPACT_ATOMS: atom_id res chain seq x y z
N MET A 1 32.56 -96.92 1.29
CA MET A 1 33.88 -96.72 1.94
C MET A 1 34.69 -95.73 1.12
N GLY A 2 35.09 -94.60 1.73
CA GLY A 2 36.40 -93.98 1.49
C GLY A 2 36.56 -92.87 0.44
N TYR A 3 36.64 -91.63 0.95
CA TYR A 3 37.57 -90.53 0.62
C TYR A 3 37.50 -89.72 -0.70
N ARG A 4 36.86 -88.53 -0.54
CA ARG A 4 37.30 -87.16 -0.87
C ARG A 4 38.46 -86.93 -1.88
N GLN A 5 38.16 -86.16 -2.94
CA GLN A 5 38.98 -85.06 -3.48
C GLN A 5 38.00 -83.97 -4.01
N LEU A 6 37.72 -82.90 -3.27
CA LEU A 6 38.28 -81.54 -3.41
C LEU A 6 38.36 -81.03 -4.87
N ALA A 7 37.33 -80.29 -5.29
CA ALA A 7 37.40 -79.32 -6.39
C ALA A 7 37.11 -77.92 -5.81
N PRO A 8 37.93 -76.89 -6.10
CA PRO A 8 37.71 -75.54 -5.58
C PRO A 8 36.59 -74.86 -6.36
N SER A 9 35.48 -74.57 -5.69
CA SER A 9 34.45 -73.67 -6.20
C SER A 9 35.03 -72.26 -6.29
N ALA A 10 35.19 -71.76 -7.51
CA ALA A 10 35.57 -70.38 -7.78
C ALA A 10 34.50 -69.44 -7.21
N VAL A 11 34.84 -68.69 -6.16
CA VAL A 11 34.02 -67.60 -5.64
C VAL A 11 34.25 -66.40 -6.54
N LEU A 12 33.27 -66.11 -7.40
CA LEU A 12 33.19 -64.86 -8.15
C LEU A 12 32.85 -63.72 -7.18
N ILE A 13 33.87 -62.91 -6.85
CA ILE A 13 33.69 -61.68 -6.09
C ILE A 13 33.06 -60.64 -7.04
N LEU A 14 31.77 -60.37 -6.87
CA LEU A 14 31.11 -59.20 -7.45
C LEU A 14 31.74 -57.94 -6.83
N ALA A 15 32.59 -57.26 -7.60
CA ALA A 15 33.04 -55.92 -7.26
C ALA A 15 31.84 -54.97 -7.37
N ALA A 16 31.17 -54.73 -6.25
CA ALA A 16 30.25 -53.60 -6.12
C ALA A 16 31.11 -52.33 -6.15
N CYS A 17 31.09 -51.60 -7.25
CA CYS A 17 31.59 -50.23 -7.28
C CYS A 17 30.75 -49.41 -6.30
N ALA A 18 31.29 -49.12 -5.12
CA ALA A 18 30.77 -48.07 -4.26
C ALA A 18 30.91 -46.76 -5.04
N HIS A 19 29.79 -46.29 -5.61
CA HIS A 19 29.72 -44.96 -6.19
C HIS A 19 29.83 -43.97 -5.03
N ASP A 20 31.04 -43.46 -4.83
CA ASP A 20 31.32 -42.45 -3.82
C ASP A 20 30.65 -41.14 -4.23
N GLN A 21 29.42 -40.93 -3.76
CA GLN A 21 28.66 -39.68 -3.99
C GLN A 21 29.23 -38.49 -3.19
N SER A 22 30.28 -38.68 -2.38
CA SER A 22 30.82 -37.62 -1.52
C SER A 22 31.46 -36.45 -2.28
N ALA A 23 31.92 -36.69 -3.52
CA ALA A 23 32.55 -35.65 -4.34
C ALA A 23 31.59 -34.52 -4.78
N SER A 24 30.26 -34.68 -4.63
CA SER A 24 29.28 -33.67 -5.06
C SER A 24 28.68 -32.83 -3.94
N GLN A 25 29.07 -33.05 -2.67
CA GLN A 25 28.50 -32.35 -1.52
C GLN A 25 29.08 -30.94 -1.30
N PHE A 26 30.23 -30.61 -1.89
CA PHE A 26 30.92 -29.33 -1.70
C PHE A 26 30.88 -28.48 -2.97
N VAL A 27 30.79 -27.16 -2.78
CA VAL A 27 30.89 -26.14 -3.84
C VAL A 27 32.02 -25.20 -3.46
N ARG A 28 32.91 -24.93 -4.42
CA ARG A 28 33.97 -23.94 -4.27
C ARG A 28 33.41 -22.54 -4.53
N ILE A 29 33.53 -21.67 -3.54
CA ILE A 29 33.10 -20.27 -3.61
C ILE A 29 34.36 -19.40 -3.48
N CYS A 30 34.49 -18.41 -4.35
CA CYS A 30 35.60 -17.46 -4.37
C CYS A 30 35.10 -16.04 -4.13
N ASP A 31 35.82 -15.27 -3.33
CA ASP A 31 35.64 -13.84 -3.12
C ASP A 31 36.99 -13.10 -3.19
N ASP A 32 36.99 -11.80 -2.91
CA ASP A 32 38.18 -10.93 -2.97
C ASP A 32 39.30 -11.33 -1.99
N SER A 33 39.01 -12.20 -1.01
CA SER A 33 39.95 -12.73 -0.04
C SER A 33 40.45 -14.15 -0.36
N GLY A 34 39.88 -14.81 -1.37
CA GLY A 34 40.32 -16.13 -1.85
C GLY A 34 39.18 -17.10 -2.12
N CYS A 35 39.53 -18.37 -2.34
CA CYS A 35 38.56 -19.43 -2.64
C CYS A 35 38.49 -20.46 -1.52
N ALA A 36 37.28 -20.76 -1.04
CA ALA A 36 37.02 -21.79 -0.03
C ALA A 36 35.96 -22.79 -0.51
N GLU A 37 36.08 -24.06 -0.10
CA GLU A 37 35.09 -25.09 -0.38
C GLU A 37 34.06 -25.16 0.75
N ARG A 38 32.78 -25.16 0.40
CA ARG A 38 31.67 -25.15 1.36
C ARG A 38 30.64 -26.23 1.03
N PRO A 39 30.09 -26.94 2.04
CA PRO A 39 29.07 -27.95 1.78
C PRO A 39 27.76 -27.30 1.32
N LYS A 40 27.12 -27.89 0.31
CA LYS A 40 25.85 -27.43 -0.28
C LYS A 40 24.74 -27.27 0.75
N SER A 41 24.68 -28.17 1.74
CA SER A 41 23.72 -28.11 2.85
C SER A 41 23.90 -26.85 3.69
N GLN A 42 25.14 -26.43 3.94
CA GLN A 42 25.45 -25.22 4.69
C GLN A 42 25.18 -23.96 3.86
N ILE A 43 25.43 -23.98 2.55
CA ILE A 43 25.05 -22.87 1.66
C ILE A 43 23.54 -22.68 1.64
N ALA A 44 22.76 -23.77 1.56
CA ALA A 44 21.29 -23.71 1.63
C ALA A 44 20.80 -23.21 3.00
N LEU A 45 21.45 -23.63 4.09
CA LEU A 45 21.14 -23.16 5.44
C LEU A 45 21.46 -21.68 5.63
N ASP A 46 22.59 -21.22 5.09
CA ASP A 46 23.00 -19.82 5.12
C ASP A 46 22.13 -18.97 4.20
N ALA A 47 21.74 -19.49 3.03
CA ALA A 47 20.78 -18.82 2.15
C ALA A 47 19.39 -18.72 2.79
N SER A 48 19.01 -19.71 3.62
CA SER A 48 17.78 -19.66 4.41
C SER A 48 17.89 -18.80 5.69
N ARG A 49 19.10 -18.60 6.24
CA ARG A 49 19.36 -17.70 7.38
C ARG A 49 19.60 -16.25 6.95
N ASN A 50 20.20 -16.05 5.79
CA ASN A 50 20.51 -14.75 5.18
C ASN A 50 19.41 -14.31 4.19
N GLY A 51 18.53 -15.23 3.82
CA GLY A 51 17.28 -14.94 3.14
C GLY A 51 16.26 -14.40 4.13
N HIS A 52 16.21 -13.07 4.24
CA HIS A 52 14.99 -12.33 4.61
C HIS A 52 14.57 -12.33 6.09
N ASP A 53 15.45 -12.07 7.07
CA ASP A 53 14.96 -11.65 8.42
C ASP A 53 15.96 -11.00 9.41
N SER A 54 17.16 -10.58 9.03
CA SER A 54 18.16 -10.05 10.00
C SER A 54 18.81 -8.70 9.68
N ALA A 55 18.23 -7.95 8.76
CA ALA A 55 18.45 -6.52 8.69
C ALA A 55 17.07 -5.87 8.73
N GLU A 56 16.74 -5.21 9.84
CA GLU A 56 15.97 -3.97 9.77
C GLU A 56 16.62 -3.18 8.61
N THR A 57 15.96 -3.17 7.45
CA THR A 57 16.65 -2.78 6.23
C THR A 57 17.11 -1.34 6.42
N ASP A 58 18.23 -0.94 5.81
CA ASP A 58 18.66 0.47 5.88
C ASP A 58 17.52 1.43 5.49
N SER A 59 16.60 0.98 4.64
CA SER A 59 15.32 1.63 4.35
C SER A 59 14.44 1.81 5.60
N ASP A 60 14.16 0.75 6.36
CA ASP A 60 13.34 0.79 7.56
C ASP A 60 13.92 1.74 8.62
N ARG A 61 15.25 1.73 8.81
CA ARG A 61 15.94 2.65 9.72
C ARG A 61 15.84 4.11 9.27
N ARG A 62 15.95 4.38 7.97
CA ARG A 62 15.78 5.73 7.40
C ARG A 62 14.34 6.22 7.57
N ILE A 63 13.34 5.36 7.35
CA ILE A 63 11.93 5.70 7.58
C ILE A 63 11.67 5.96 9.07
N ALA A 64 12.19 5.13 9.97
CA ALA A 64 12.04 5.34 11.41
C ALA A 64 12.67 6.67 11.87
N ALA A 65 13.85 7.02 11.33
CA ALA A 65 14.46 8.32 11.58
C ALA A 65 13.61 9.48 11.02
N LEU A 66 13.04 9.31 9.83
CA LEU A 66 12.17 10.30 9.19
C LEU A 66 10.86 10.50 9.95
N VAL A 67 10.26 9.44 10.49
CA VAL A 67 9.09 9.50 11.38
C VAL A 67 9.40 10.39 12.59
N LYS A 68 10.54 10.15 13.25
CA LYS A 68 10.97 10.98 14.39
C LYS A 68 11.18 12.44 13.99
N ALA A 69 11.80 12.70 12.84
CA ALA A 69 12.02 14.05 12.33
C ALA A 69 10.70 14.76 11.96
N GLY A 70 9.75 14.03 11.38
CA GLY A 70 8.43 14.54 10.99
C GLY A 70 7.56 14.94 12.17
N GLU A 71 7.88 14.51 13.39
CA GLU A 71 7.17 14.96 14.58
C GLU A 71 7.31 16.46 14.83
N THR A 72 8.47 17.04 14.51
CA THR A 72 8.80 18.44 14.82
C THR A 72 9.12 19.27 13.57
N ASN A 73 9.50 18.64 12.46
CA ASN A 73 9.86 19.31 11.22
C ASN A 73 8.76 19.13 10.16
N PRO A 74 8.02 20.20 9.81
CA PRO A 74 6.95 20.15 8.81
C PRO A 74 7.41 19.62 7.45
N ARG A 75 8.63 19.95 7.03
CA ARG A 75 9.18 19.49 5.74
C ARG A 75 9.49 17.99 5.77
N ALA A 76 9.95 17.47 6.90
CA ALA A 76 10.17 16.03 7.07
C ALA A 76 8.84 15.26 7.12
N ALA A 77 7.82 15.82 7.78
CA ALA A 77 6.46 15.27 7.74
C ALA A 77 5.90 15.24 6.32
N TYR A 78 6.16 16.28 5.52
CA TYR A 78 5.75 16.31 4.12
C TYR A 78 6.45 15.22 3.29
N ASP A 79 7.78 15.06 3.46
CA ASP A 79 8.54 13.99 2.79
C ASP A 79 8.01 12.60 3.16
N LEU A 80 7.73 12.38 4.45
CA LEU A 80 7.15 11.13 4.92
C LEU A 80 5.77 10.87 4.32
N GLY A 81 4.93 11.91 4.25
CA GLY A 81 3.64 11.83 3.58
C GLY A 81 3.76 11.44 2.11
N LEU A 82 4.73 12.01 1.38
CA LEU A 82 5.00 11.64 -0.01
C LEU A 82 5.45 10.18 -0.16
N ARG A 83 6.27 9.69 0.77
CA ARG A 83 6.73 8.30 0.75
C ARG A 83 5.59 7.32 0.97
N TYR A 84 4.71 7.58 1.94
CA TYR A 84 3.49 6.78 2.11
C TYR A 84 2.57 6.86 0.90
N PHE A 85 2.48 8.02 0.25
CA PHE A 85 1.66 8.18 -0.95
C PHE A 85 2.18 7.36 -2.14
N ARG A 86 3.51 7.23 -2.28
CA ARG A 86 4.14 6.53 -3.42
C ARG A 86 4.56 5.09 -3.14
N GLY A 87 4.61 4.70 -1.87
CA GLY A 87 5.23 3.44 -1.44
C GLY A 87 6.78 3.48 -1.47
N ASP A 88 7.39 4.66 -1.28
CA ASP A 88 8.85 4.82 -1.40
C ASP A 88 9.56 4.40 -0.10
N GLY A 89 9.94 3.12 -0.03
CA GLY A 89 10.61 2.53 1.14
C GLY A 89 9.66 2.21 2.31
N VAL A 90 8.35 2.38 2.08
CA VAL A 90 7.25 1.97 2.95
C VAL A 90 6.14 1.38 2.08
N ARG A 91 5.23 0.60 2.67
CA ARG A 91 4.00 0.21 1.96
C ARG A 91 3.18 1.46 1.63
N GLN A 92 2.68 1.55 0.40
CA GLN A 92 1.78 2.63 0.01
C GLN A 92 0.53 2.64 0.91
N ASP A 93 0.21 3.82 1.45
CA ASP A 93 -0.89 4.05 2.37
C ASP A 93 -1.35 5.50 2.27
N SER A 94 -2.47 5.72 1.56
CA SER A 94 -3.06 7.04 1.33
C SER A 94 -3.55 7.71 2.62
N TYR A 95 -3.98 6.93 3.62
CA TYR A 95 -4.43 7.47 4.91
C TYR A 95 -3.25 7.99 5.74
N GLN A 96 -2.15 7.23 5.81
CA GLN A 96 -0.92 7.71 6.46
C GLN A 96 -0.33 8.90 5.72
N ALA A 97 -0.34 8.88 4.38
CA ALA A 97 0.10 10.00 3.57
C ALA A 97 -0.65 11.28 3.94
N LEU A 98 -1.99 11.23 3.95
CA LEU A 98 -2.83 12.38 4.32
C LEU A 98 -2.58 12.86 5.75
N LYS A 99 -2.41 11.94 6.71
CA LYS A 99 -2.13 12.28 8.10
C LYS A 99 -0.82 13.07 8.24
N TRP A 100 0.25 12.59 7.63
CA TRP A 100 1.56 13.25 7.67
C TRP A 100 1.57 14.57 6.90
N MET A 101 0.92 14.63 5.74
CA MET A 101 0.79 15.87 4.98
C MET A 101 -0.07 16.91 5.72
N ARG A 102 -1.14 16.50 6.40
CA ARG A 102 -1.94 17.41 7.27
C ARG A 102 -1.09 18.00 8.37
N LYS A 103 -0.32 17.17 9.09
CA LYS A 103 0.63 17.64 10.10
C LYS A 103 1.64 18.63 9.54
N ALA A 104 2.21 18.35 8.37
CA ALA A 104 3.13 19.25 7.68
C ALA A 104 2.49 20.60 7.31
N ALA A 105 1.27 20.56 6.78
CA ALA A 105 0.56 21.76 6.36
C ALA A 105 0.13 22.64 7.55
N GLU A 106 -0.29 22.02 8.66
CA GLU A 106 -0.57 22.68 9.94
C GLU A 106 0.71 23.29 10.54
N GLY A 107 1.86 22.61 10.35
CA GLY A 107 3.18 23.14 10.66
C GLY A 107 3.67 24.25 9.72
N GLY A 108 2.88 24.65 8.73
CA GLY A 108 3.19 25.77 7.84
C GLY A 108 4.05 25.42 6.62
N ASP A 109 4.24 24.13 6.30
CA ASP A 109 4.91 23.74 5.06
C ASP A 109 4.03 24.07 3.85
N LEU A 110 4.54 24.94 2.97
CA LEU A 110 3.79 25.45 1.81
C LEU A 110 3.50 24.35 0.79
N GLN A 111 4.42 23.39 0.61
CA GLN A 111 4.22 22.31 -0.35
C GLN A 111 3.17 21.32 0.15
N ALA A 112 3.14 21.06 1.45
CA ALA A 112 2.09 20.26 2.08
C ALA A 112 0.71 20.93 1.97
N GLN A 113 0.62 22.23 2.23
CA GLN A 113 -0.63 23.00 2.08
C GLN A 113 -1.16 22.90 0.63
N LYS A 114 -0.29 23.08 -0.36
CA LYS A 114 -0.66 22.91 -1.77
C LYS A 114 -1.08 21.48 -2.09
N ALA A 115 -0.33 20.48 -1.61
CA ALA A 115 -0.60 19.07 -1.86
C ALA A 115 -1.96 18.65 -1.28
N LEU A 116 -2.27 19.02 -0.04
CA LEU A 116 -3.59 18.78 0.57
C LEU A 116 -4.70 19.45 -0.23
N GLY A 117 -4.48 20.70 -0.63
CA GLY A 117 -5.41 21.43 -1.49
C GLY A 117 -5.76 20.65 -2.76
N ARG A 118 -4.76 20.06 -3.43
CA ARG A 118 -4.95 19.21 -4.61
C ARG A 118 -5.66 17.90 -4.27
N PHE A 119 -5.26 17.25 -3.19
CA PHE A 119 -5.85 15.99 -2.75
C PHE A 119 -7.33 16.10 -2.41
N TYR A 120 -7.72 17.15 -1.68
CA TYR A 120 -9.13 17.39 -1.40
C TYR A 120 -9.90 17.87 -2.63
N LEU A 121 -9.25 18.55 -3.59
CA LEU A 121 -9.94 19.01 -4.80
C LEU A 121 -10.28 17.86 -5.75
N PHE A 122 -9.34 16.94 -5.95
CA PHE A 122 -9.48 15.85 -6.92
C PHE A 122 -9.96 14.54 -6.29
N GLY A 123 -9.89 14.42 -4.97
CA GLY A 123 -10.04 13.17 -4.26
C GLY A 123 -8.76 12.32 -4.31
N LEU A 124 -8.72 11.30 -3.45
CA LEU A 124 -7.63 10.33 -3.35
C LEU A 124 -8.24 8.94 -3.24
N GLU A 125 -8.05 8.09 -4.25
CA GLU A 125 -8.48 6.69 -4.23
C GLU A 125 -9.92 6.52 -3.65
N GLU A 126 -10.01 6.04 -2.40
CA GLU A 126 -11.22 5.73 -1.64
C GLU A 126 -11.92 6.96 -1.03
N MET A 127 -11.22 8.09 -0.96
CA MET A 127 -11.75 9.37 -0.50
C MET A 127 -12.20 10.22 -1.69
N GLY A 128 -13.50 10.53 -1.72
CA GLY A 128 -14.04 11.52 -2.66
C GLY A 128 -13.49 12.93 -2.42
N PRO A 129 -13.72 13.85 -3.36
CA PRO A 129 -13.29 15.24 -3.20
C PRO A 129 -14.03 15.92 -2.04
N ASP A 130 -13.34 16.85 -1.38
CA ASP A 130 -13.90 17.80 -0.43
C ASP A 130 -13.49 19.22 -0.86
N PRO A 131 -14.31 19.89 -1.68
CA PRO A 131 -14.02 21.25 -2.15
C PRO A 131 -13.86 22.29 -1.03
N ARG A 132 -14.41 22.04 0.16
CA ARG A 132 -14.32 22.97 1.31
C ARG A 132 -12.95 22.90 1.96
N GLU A 133 -12.45 21.69 2.23
CA GLU A 133 -11.08 21.51 2.71
C GLU A 133 -10.07 21.93 1.64
N ALA A 134 -10.33 21.65 0.37
CA ALA A 134 -9.50 22.10 -0.74
C ALA A 134 -9.36 23.64 -0.75
N GLU A 135 -10.48 24.36 -0.70
CA GLU A 135 -10.49 25.82 -0.65
C GLU A 135 -9.63 26.35 0.51
N LYS A 136 -9.80 25.80 1.71
CA LYS A 136 -9.06 26.21 2.90
C LYS A 136 -7.55 26.12 2.70
N TRP A 137 -7.05 24.97 2.27
CA TRP A 137 -5.60 24.76 2.12
C TRP A 137 -5.02 25.52 0.93
N LEU A 138 -5.74 25.60 -0.18
CA LEU A 138 -5.32 26.35 -1.37
C LEU A 138 -5.32 27.86 -1.13
N MET A 139 -6.25 28.37 -0.32
CA MET A 139 -6.28 29.78 0.08
C MET A 139 -5.01 30.15 0.84
N ILE A 140 -4.64 29.37 1.86
CA ILE A 140 -3.41 29.60 2.65
C ILE A 140 -2.18 29.60 1.73
N ALA A 141 -2.06 28.64 0.82
CA ALA A 141 -0.93 28.57 -0.09
C ALA A 141 -0.91 29.72 -1.11
N SER A 142 -2.08 30.12 -1.62
CA SER A 142 -2.22 31.25 -2.56
C SER A 142 -1.88 32.60 -1.91
N GLU A 143 -2.28 32.82 -0.65
CA GLU A 143 -1.96 34.04 0.11
C GLU A 143 -0.46 34.20 0.32
N ARG A 144 0.28 33.09 0.33
CA ARG A 144 1.75 33.06 0.40
C ARG A 144 2.42 33.16 -0.98
N GLY A 145 1.65 33.44 -2.03
CA GLY A 145 2.14 33.72 -3.38
C GLY A 145 2.23 32.52 -4.33
N ASP A 146 1.74 31.33 -3.94
CA ASP A 146 1.69 30.19 -4.85
C ASP A 146 0.58 30.40 -5.91
N LYS A 147 1.01 30.68 -7.15
CA LYS A 147 0.12 30.98 -8.28
C LYS A 147 -0.69 29.76 -8.73
N GLU A 148 -0.16 28.55 -8.56
CA GLU A 148 -0.86 27.31 -8.91
C GLU A 148 -2.04 27.11 -7.94
N SER A 149 -1.81 27.31 -6.65
CA SER A 149 -2.83 27.26 -5.62
C SER A 149 -3.94 28.29 -5.87
N GLY A 150 -3.61 29.50 -6.32
CA GLY A 150 -4.63 30.50 -6.69
C GLY A 150 -5.55 30.05 -7.85
N LYS A 151 -5.01 29.34 -8.85
CA LYS A 151 -5.83 28.76 -9.94
C LYS A 151 -6.72 27.64 -9.44
N LEU A 152 -6.16 26.74 -8.62
CA LEU A 152 -6.91 25.62 -8.05
C LEU A 152 -7.96 26.11 -7.04
N LEU A 153 -7.72 27.22 -6.33
CA LEU A 153 -8.67 27.83 -5.42
C LEU A 153 -9.97 28.24 -6.13
N ALA A 154 -9.86 28.77 -7.35
CA ALA A 154 -11.03 29.08 -8.17
C ALA A 154 -11.83 27.82 -8.53
N GLN A 155 -11.14 26.72 -8.86
CA GLN A 155 -11.78 25.43 -9.13
C GLN A 155 -12.47 24.86 -7.89
N ALA A 156 -11.81 24.92 -6.73
CA ALA A 156 -12.37 24.48 -5.45
C ALA A 156 -13.64 25.27 -5.08
N ARG A 157 -13.63 26.59 -5.26
CA ARG A 157 -14.82 27.44 -5.03
C ARG A 157 -15.98 27.10 -5.95
N ALA A 158 -15.71 26.86 -7.23
CA ALA A 158 -16.73 26.47 -8.20
C ALA A 158 -17.34 25.09 -7.85
N ALA A 159 -16.50 24.11 -7.52
CA ALA A 159 -16.96 22.78 -7.09
C ALA A 159 -17.81 22.87 -5.81
N LYS A 160 -17.36 23.64 -4.81
CA LYS A 160 -18.12 23.87 -3.57
C LYS A 160 -19.50 24.49 -3.84
N GLN A 161 -19.57 25.47 -4.74
CA GLN A 161 -20.83 26.12 -5.10
C GLN A 161 -21.78 25.13 -5.78
N SER A 162 -21.27 24.32 -6.71
CA SER A 162 -22.06 23.27 -7.37
C SER A 162 -22.64 22.28 -6.36
N ASP A 163 -21.85 21.85 -5.37
CA ASP A 163 -22.35 20.97 -4.31
C ASP A 163 -23.45 21.65 -3.49
N GLN A 164 -23.26 22.93 -3.11
CA GLN A 164 -24.26 23.70 -2.38
C GLN A 164 -25.56 23.90 -3.18
N ASP A 165 -25.45 24.15 -4.47
CA ASP A 165 -26.58 24.30 -5.38
C ASP A 165 -27.34 22.98 -5.53
N TYR A 166 -26.63 21.86 -5.64
CA TYR A 166 -27.23 20.53 -5.67
C TYR A 166 -27.99 20.21 -4.38
N TYR A 167 -27.41 20.49 -3.21
CA TYR A 167 -28.09 20.29 -1.92
C TYR A 167 -29.32 21.20 -1.79
N ARG A 168 -29.21 22.47 -2.17
CA ARG A 168 -30.35 23.40 -2.15
C ARG A 168 -31.48 22.88 -3.04
N TRP A 169 -31.15 22.49 -4.27
CA TRP A 169 -32.13 21.91 -5.20
C TRP A 169 -32.79 20.65 -4.63
N GLN A 170 -32.01 19.72 -4.06
CA GLN A 170 -32.57 18.51 -3.41
C GLN A 170 -33.52 18.85 -2.26
N THR A 171 -33.18 19.84 -1.44
CA THR A 171 -34.04 20.29 -0.32
C THR A 171 -35.34 20.91 -0.82
N GLU A 172 -35.28 21.79 -1.82
CA GLU A 172 -36.46 22.40 -2.46
C GLU A 172 -37.33 21.34 -3.16
N ALA A 173 -36.70 20.45 -3.94
CA ALA A 173 -37.38 19.35 -4.62
C ALA A 173 -38.07 18.40 -3.64
N ARG A 174 -37.44 18.08 -2.50
CA ARG A 174 -38.07 17.28 -1.44
C ARG A 174 -39.31 17.96 -0.87
N ALA A 175 -39.32 19.29 -0.74
CA ALA A 175 -40.52 20.02 -0.32
C ALA A 175 -41.65 19.93 -1.37
N LEU A 176 -41.29 19.92 -2.66
CA LEU A 176 -42.26 19.81 -3.77
C LEU A 176 -42.83 18.39 -3.91
N TYR A 177 -41.97 17.36 -3.94
CA TYR A 177 -42.39 15.96 -4.11
C TYR A 177 -42.75 15.24 -2.81
N GLY A 178 -42.38 15.79 -1.65
CA GLY A 178 -42.78 15.26 -0.34
C GLY A 178 -44.30 15.23 -0.19
N ASN A 179 -44.98 16.28 -0.71
CA ASN A 179 -46.44 16.30 -0.80
C ASN A 179 -46.96 15.25 -1.78
N TRP A 180 -46.29 15.03 -2.92
CA TRP A 180 -46.66 13.98 -3.87
C TRP A 180 -46.59 12.58 -3.25
N TYR A 181 -45.60 12.27 -2.40
CA TYR A 181 -45.54 10.97 -1.71
C TYR A 181 -46.50 10.84 -0.53
N ALA A 182 -46.81 11.93 0.16
CA ALA A 182 -47.72 11.95 1.31
C ALA A 182 -49.21 11.94 0.92
N ASP A 183 -49.56 12.59 -0.19
CA ASP A 183 -50.94 12.72 -0.68
C ASP A 183 -51.34 11.66 -1.70
N TYR A 184 -50.47 10.72 -2.10
CA TYR A 184 -50.88 9.61 -2.98
C TYR A 184 -51.74 8.61 -2.18
N PRO A 185 -53.08 8.60 -2.35
CA PRO A 185 -53.85 7.54 -1.76
C PRO A 185 -53.62 6.32 -2.64
N TYR A 186 -53.03 5.25 -2.09
CA TYR A 186 -53.13 3.95 -2.74
C TYR A 186 -54.62 3.63 -2.80
N GLN A 187 -55.26 3.86 -3.95
CA GLN A 187 -56.69 3.59 -4.12
C GLN A 187 -56.97 2.09 -4.22
N GLY A 188 -55.96 1.23 -4.13
CA GLY A 188 -56.15 -0.20 -4.11
C GLY A 188 -54.93 -0.98 -3.63
N TYR A 189 -55.16 -2.24 -3.23
CA TYR A 189 -54.15 -3.19 -2.79
C TYR A 189 -54.21 -4.47 -3.63
N TRP A 190 -53.04 -5.09 -3.85
CA TRP A 190 -52.93 -6.36 -4.55
C TRP A 190 -53.18 -7.53 -3.59
N GLN A 191 -54.07 -8.45 -3.95
CA GLN A 191 -54.29 -9.66 -3.16
C GLN A 191 -54.37 -10.90 -4.06
N GLY A 192 -53.21 -11.49 -4.34
CA GLY A 192 -53.02 -12.86 -4.88
C GLY A 192 -53.55 -13.16 -6.30
N ARG A 193 -54.65 -12.55 -6.73
CA ARG A 193 -55.33 -12.80 -8.01
C ARG A 193 -55.87 -11.54 -8.69
N GLY A 194 -55.67 -10.36 -8.10
CA GLY A 194 -56.15 -9.11 -8.69
C GLY A 194 -55.85 -7.88 -7.82
N TRP A 195 -56.01 -6.71 -8.45
CA TRP A 195 -56.02 -5.42 -7.76
C TRP A 195 -57.42 -5.15 -7.21
N TYR A 196 -57.49 -4.80 -5.93
CA TYR A 196 -58.72 -4.44 -5.23
C TYR A 196 -58.66 -2.97 -4.90
N TRP A 197 -59.64 -2.20 -5.34
CA TRP A 197 -59.72 -0.75 -5.09
C TRP A 197 -60.59 -0.48 -3.84
N TYR A 198 -60.27 0.56 -3.06
CA TYR A 198 -61.06 1.01 -1.89
C TYR A 198 -62.39 1.63 -2.31
#